data_AF-A0A151U3J3-F1
#
_entry.id   AF-A0A151U3J3-F1
#
_cell.length_a   1.000
_cell.length_b   1.000
_cell.length_c   1.000
_cell.angle_alpha   90.00
_cell.angle_beta   90.00
_cell.angle_gamma   90.00
#
_symmetry.space_group_name_H-M   'P 1'
#
loop_
_entity.id
_entity.type
_entity.pdbx_description
1 polymer ?
#
loop_
_entity_poly.entity_id
_entity_poly.type
_entity_poly.pdbx_seq_one_letter_code
_entity_poly.pdbx_strand_id
1 'polypeptide(L)' 'MLGDFYNIECIHTLREANQVADGFAKIGFSIPEGVLSFNVPPSWAHFLLLADKSAISFPRGY' A
#
# COMPACT_ATOMS: atom_id res chain seq x y z
N MET A 1 13.54 -29.07 19.02
CA MET A 1 12.71 -28.87 17.81
C MET A 1 13.39 -27.76 17.02
N LEU A 2 14.02 -28.13 15.89
CA LEU A 2 14.60 -27.15 14.97
C LEU A 2 13.42 -26.44 14.29
N GLY A 3 13.32 -25.14 14.48
CA GLY A 3 12.28 -24.34 13.84
C GLY A 3 12.49 -24.39 12.34
N ASP A 4 11.46 -24.82 11.61
CA ASP A 4 11.45 -24.76 10.16
C ASP A 4 11.66 -23.29 9.74
N PHE A 5 12.76 -23.03 9.05
CA PHE A 5 12.97 -21.73 8.41
C PHE A 5 11.98 -21.64 7.26
N TYR A 6 10.87 -20.91 7.47
CA TYR A 6 10.00 -20.53 6.38
C TYR A 6 10.84 -19.76 5.35
N ASN A 7 11.00 -20.33 4.16
CA ASN A 7 11.69 -19.64 3.07
C ASN A 7 10.81 -18.46 2.64
N ILE A 8 11.23 -17.24 2.97
CA ILE A 8 10.54 -16.01 2.56
C ILE A 8 11.26 -15.48 1.33
N GLU A 9 10.58 -15.53 0.19
CA GLU A 9 11.07 -14.93 -1.05
C GLU A 9 10.46 -13.53 -1.21
N CYS A 10 11.30 -12.52 -1.42
CA CYS A 10 10.86 -11.16 -1.73
C CYS A 10 10.99 -10.91 -3.23
N ILE A 11 9.86 -10.78 -3.93
CA ILE A 11 9.81 -10.55 -5.37
C ILE A 11 9.36 -9.12 -5.64
N HIS A 12 10.12 -8.37 -6.43
CA HIS A 12 9.72 -7.05 -6.87
C HIS A 12 9.05 -7.11 -8.24
N THR A 13 7.75 -6.79 -8.32
CA THR A 13 7.03 -6.62 -9.58
C THR A 13 6.47 -5.21 -9.64
N LEU A 14 6.81 -4.44 -10.68
CA LEU A 14 6.24 -3.11 -10.89
C LEU A 14 4.76 -3.23 -11.28
N ARG A 15 3.88 -2.84 -10.37
CA ARG A 15 2.43 -2.79 -10.57
C ARG A 15 1.87 -1.47 -10.07
N GLU A 16 0.78 -1.01 -10.67
CA GLU A 16 0.11 0.24 -10.27
C GLU A 16 -0.37 0.18 -8.81
N ALA A 17 -0.74 -1.00 -8.31
CA ALA A 17 -1.03 -1.26 -6.89
C ALA A 17 0.12 -0.85 -5.95
N ASN A 18 1.38 -0.88 -6.40
CA ASN A 18 2.51 -0.43 -5.58
C ASN A 18 2.48 1.08 -5.35
N GLN A 19 1.97 1.87 -6.30
CA GLN A 19 1.81 3.31 -6.13
C GLN A 19 0.70 3.62 -5.13
N VAL A 20 -0.35 2.80 -5.12
CA VAL A 20 -1.42 2.88 -4.12
C VAL A 20 -0.87 2.58 -2.73
N ALA A 21 -0.10 1.50 -2.58
CA ALA A 21 0.57 1.16 -1.33
C ALA A 21 1.54 2.26 -0.86
N ASP A 22 2.33 2.84 -1.77
CA ASP A 22 3.22 3.98 -1.48
C ASP A 22 2.43 5.22 -1.02
N GLY A 23 1.30 5.52 -1.67
CA GLY A 23 0.38 6.58 -1.26
C GLY A 23 -0.16 6.38 0.16
N PHE A 24 -0.59 5.16 0.49
CA PHE A 24 -1.01 4.80 1.84
C PHE A 24 0.12 4.97 2.86
N ALA A 25 1.35 4.54 2.52
CA ALA A 25 2.50 4.66 3.41
C ALA A 25 2.85 6.13 3.70
N LYS A 26 2.85 6.99 2.68
CA LYS A 26 3.09 8.44 2.81
C LYS A 26 2.03 9.12 3.67
N ILE A 27 0.76 8.79 3.47
CA ILE A 27 -0.33 9.35 4.28
C ILE A 27 -0.23 8.82 5.70
N GLY A 28 0.01 7.53 5.90
CA GLY A 28 0.22 6.92 7.21
C GLY A 28 1.36 7.59 7.99
N PHE A 29 2.47 7.91 7.31
CA PHE A 29 3.60 8.64 7.90
C PHE A 29 3.23 10.05 8.37
N SER A 30 2.24 10.70 7.72
CA SER A 30 1.76 12.03 8.12
C SER A 30 0.83 12.02 9.33
N ILE A 31 0.42 10.85 9.82
CA ILE A 31 -0.46 10.71 10.98
C ILE A 31 0.41 10.73 12.26
N PRO A 32 0.18 11.66 13.19
CA PRO A 32 0.94 11.72 14.44
C PRO A 32 0.70 10.48 15.29
N GLU A 33 1.81 9.94 15.83
CA GLU A 33 1.99 8.71 16.62
C GLU A 33 0.74 7.86 16.93
N GLY A 34 0.73 6.63 16.40
CA GLY A 34 -0.21 5.59 16.81
C GLY A 34 -0.56 4.62 15.70
N VAL A 35 -1.33 3.59 16.05
CA VAL A 35 -2.01 2.73 15.09
C VAL A 35 -3.47 3.19 15.01
N LEU A 36 -3.88 3.68 13.84
CA LEU A 36 -5.28 4.01 13.58
C LEU A 36 -5.94 2.87 12.82
N SER A 37 -7.00 2.33 13.42
CA SER A 37 -7.87 1.34 12.79
C SER A 37 -9.13 2.03 12.27
N PHE A 38 -9.49 1.76 11.02
CA PHE A 38 -10.68 2.33 10.40
C PHE A 38 -11.68 1.20 10.07
N ASN A 39 -12.95 1.39 10.43
CA ASN A 39 -14.02 0.44 10.10
C ASN A 39 -14.52 0.60 8.65
N VAL A 40 -14.21 1.74 8.03
CA VAL A 40 -14.50 2.06 6.63
C VAL A 40 -13.30 2.79 6.05
N PRO A 41 -13.05 2.72 4.72
CA PRO A 41 -11.98 3.49 4.10
C PRO A 41 -12.15 4.99 4.43
N PRO A 42 -11.12 5.66 4.99
CA PRO A 42 -11.20 7.10 5.22
C PRO A 42 -11.29 7.84 3.88
N SER A 43 -11.84 9.05 3.89
CA SER A 43 -12.12 9.81 2.66
C SER A 43 -10.88 10.02 1.77
N TRP A 44 -9.71 10.21 2.38
CA TRP A 44 -8.43 10.35 1.67
C TRP A 44 -8.01 9.07 0.94
N ALA A 45 -8.46 7.89 1.38
CA ALA A 45 -8.12 6.61 0.79
C ALA A 45 -8.96 6.27 -0.45
N HIS A 46 -10.13 6.91 -0.62
CA HIS A 46 -11.05 6.57 -1.70
C HIS A 46 -10.44 6.71 -3.09
N PHE A 47 -9.68 7.78 -3.33
CA PHE A 47 -9.05 7.99 -4.63
C PHE A 47 -8.05 6.88 -4.96
N LEU A 48 -7.19 6.52 -4.00
CA LEU A 48 -6.17 5.47 -4.18
C LEU A 48 -6.81 4.11 -4.42
N LEU A 49 -7.85 3.76 -3.66
CA LEU A 49 -8.59 2.50 -3.84
C LEU A 49 -9.36 2.45 -5.16
N LEU A 50 -9.95 3.58 -5.58
CA LEU A 50 -10.65 3.67 -6.85
C LEU A 50 -9.68 3.54 -8.04
N ALA A 51 -8.48 4.13 -7.93
CA ALA A 51 -7.44 4.02 -8.94
C ALA A 51 -6.96 2.58 -9.11
N ASP A 52 -6.75 1.84 -8.01
CA ASP A 52 -6.42 0.41 -8.03
C ASP A 52 -7.53 -0.40 -8.72
N LYS A 53 -8.78 -0.23 -8.26
CA LYS A 53 -9.96 -0.93 -8.80
C LYS A 53 -10.17 -0.66 -10.29
N SER A 54 -9.81 0.54 -10.75
CA SER A 54 -10.00 0.97 -12.14
C SER A 54 -8.78 0.71 -13.03
N ALA A 55 -7.75 0.04 -12.50
CA ALA A 55 -6.48 -0.24 -13.19
C ALA A 55 -5.86 1.00 -13.85
N ILE A 56 -5.92 2.14 -13.15
CA ILE A 56 -5.36 3.40 -13.64
C ILE A 56 -3.83 3.30 -13.71
N SER A 57 -3.28 3.68 -14.86
CA SER A 57 -1.84 3.89 -15.02
C SER A 57 -1.46 5.24 -14.43
N PHE A 58 -0.65 5.25 -13.39
CA PHE A 58 -0.13 6.49 -12.83
C PHE A 58 1.04 7.03 -13.66
N PRO A 59 1.22 8.36 -13.75
CA PRO A 59 2.38 8.95 -14.41
C PRO A 59 3.67 8.45 -13.78
N ARG A 60 4.57 7.90 -14.59
CA ARG A 60 5.92 7.56 -14.17
C ARG A 60 6.78 8.78 -14.45
N GLY A 61 7.18 9.50 -13.40
CA GLY A 61 8.19 10.54 -13.51
C GLY A 61 9.50 9.86 -13.91
N TYR A 62 9.86 9.95 -15.19
CA TYR A 62 11.22 9.67 -15.66
C TYR A 62 12.03 10.96 -15.55
#